data_AF-A0AAN8XQT6-F1
#
_entry.id   AF-A0AAN8XQT6-F1
#
_cell.length_a   1.000
_cell.length_b   1.000
_cell.length_c   1.000
_cell.angle_alpha   90.00
_cell.angle_beta   90.00
_cell.angle_gamma   90.00
#
_symmetry.space_group_name_H-M   'P 1'
#
loop_
_entity.id
_entity.type
_entity.pdbx_description
1 polymer ?
#
loop_
_entity_poly.entity_id
_entity_poly.type
_entity_poly.pdbx_seq_one_letter_code
_entity_poly.pdbx_strand_id
1 'polypeptide(L)'
;APKMVYTIRDQLVSSPVRNQCVKPRGLARSIAVKSRCFDASLVIDGGLSFTFNDGTRALLEIYEEDALRTVTLQEDPTEVSFKH
;
A
#
# COMPACT_ATOMS: atom_id res chain seq x y z
N ALA A 1 14.55 1.63 -7.37
CA ALA A 1 13.52 0.60 -7.15
C ALA A 1 12.59 1.05 -6.04
N PRO A 2 11.47 1.70 -6.37
CA PRO A 2 10.42 2.05 -5.43
C PRO A 2 9.95 0.79 -4.70
N LYS A 3 9.52 0.97 -3.45
CA LYS A 3 9.00 -0.10 -2.61
C LYS A 3 7.65 0.34 -2.05
N MET A 4 6.68 -0.56 -2.11
CA MET A 4 5.41 -0.39 -1.44
C MET A 4 5.55 -0.78 0.03
N VAL A 5 5.05 0.07 0.92
CA VAL A 5 4.79 -0.31 2.31
C VAL A 5 3.42 -0.97 2.35
N TYR A 6 3.31 -2.10 3.02
CA TYR A 6 2.04 -2.79 3.17
C TYR A 6 1.73 -3.09 4.64
N THR A 7 0.44 -3.23 4.93
CA THR A 7 -0.06 -3.79 6.18
C THR A 7 -1.17 -4.79 5.87
N ILE A 8 -1.19 -5.90 6.58
CA ILE A 8 -2.26 -6.88 6.57
C ILE A 8 -3.03 -6.68 7.88
N ARG A 9 -4.35 -6.49 7.78
CA ARG A 9 -5.24 -6.30 8.92
C ARG A 9 -6.33 -7.35 8.88
N ASP A 10 -6.81 -7.76 10.05
CA ASP A 10 -8.00 -8.59 10.25
C ASP A 10 -8.05 -9.81 9.31
N GLN A 11 -7.00 -10.62 9.34
CA GLN A 11 -6.90 -11.79 8.46
C GLN A 11 -8.06 -12.75 8.73
N LEU A 12 -8.87 -13.00 7.70
CA LEU A 12 -9.86 -14.05 7.73
C LEU A 12 -9.17 -15.40 7.49
N VAL A 13 -8.88 -16.11 8.57
CA VAL A 13 -8.20 -17.41 8.51
C VAL A 13 -9.19 -18.49 8.05
N SER A 14 -9.10 -18.89 6.79
CA SER A 14 -9.97 -19.93 6.21
C SER A 14 -9.64 -21.36 6.68
N SER A 15 -8.48 -21.57 7.32
CA SER A 15 -8.10 -22.87 7.87
C SER A 15 -7.17 -22.72 9.08
N PRO A 16 -7.50 -23.36 10.22
CA PRO A 16 -6.70 -23.27 11.46
C PRO A 16 -5.30 -23.89 11.35
N VAL A 17 -5.00 -24.59 10.26
CA VAL A 17 -3.72 -25.29 10.03
C VAL A 17 -2.66 -24.36 9.42
N ARG A 18 -3.06 -23.20 8.87
CA ARG A 18 -2.14 -22.20 8.27
C ARG A 18 -1.78 -21.10 9.25
N ASN A 19 -1.39 -21.45 10.48
CA ASN A 19 -0.81 -20.51 11.43
C ASN A 19 0.66 -20.18 11.08
N GLN A 20 0.94 -19.95 9.79
CA GLN A 20 2.24 -19.41 9.41
C GLN A 20 2.24 -17.95 9.82
N CYS A 21 3.23 -17.54 10.62
CA CYS A 21 3.37 -16.16 11.10
C CYS A 21 3.58 -15.23 9.89
N VAL A 22 2.49 -14.73 9.32
CA VAL A 22 2.55 -13.74 8.25
C VAL A 22 2.94 -12.42 8.90
N LYS A 23 4.05 -11.83 8.44
CA LYS A 23 4.47 -10.51 8.90
C LYS A 23 3.34 -9.51 8.61
N PRO A 24 2.75 -8.86 9.64
CA PRO A 24 1.57 -8.02 9.46
C PRO A 24 1.90 -6.73 8.72
N ARG A 25 3.18 -6.35 8.61
CA ARG A 25 3.66 -5.16 7.92
C ARG A 25 4.99 -5.44 7.25
N GLY A 26 5.28 -4.72 6.18
CA GLY A 26 6.56 -4.84 5.51
C GLY A 26 6.70 -3.93 4.30
N LEU A 27 7.77 -4.19 3.56
CA LEU A 27 8.08 -3.55 2.29
C LEU A 27 8.10 -4.62 1.19
N ALA A 28 7.54 -4.30 0.03
CA ALA A 28 7.50 -5.19 -1.12
C ALA A 28 7.76 -4.41 -2.42
N ARG A 29 8.31 -5.09 -3.43
CA ARG A 29 8.44 -4.53 -4.80
C ARG A 29 7.17 -4.79 -5.63
N SER A 30 6.50 -5.90 -5.36
CA SER A 30 5.22 -6.25 -5.95
C SER A 30 4.35 -6.95 -4.90
N ILE A 31 3.03 -6.83 -5.04
CA ILE A 31 2.06 -7.50 -4.17
C ILE A 31 1.06 -8.22 -5.06
N ALA A 32 1.01 -9.54 -4.95
CA ALA A 32 0.02 -10.37 -5.63
C ALA A 32 -1.05 -10.81 -4.64
N VAL A 33 -2.32 -10.48 -4.92
CA VAL A 33 -3.47 -10.83 -4.09
C VAL A 33 -4.42 -11.70 -4.91
N LYS A 34 -4.88 -12.80 -4.31
CA LYS A 34 -5.98 -13.61 -4.83
C LYS A 34 -7.12 -13.58 -3.82
N SER A 35 -8.30 -13.15 -4.24
CA SER A 35 -9.46 -13.15 -3.37
C SER A 35 -9.99 -14.56 -3.15
N ARG A 36 -10.49 -14.77 -1.93
CA ARG A 36 -11.26 -15.96 -1.51
C ARG A 36 -12.61 -15.56 -0.89
N CYS A 37 -13.00 -14.29 -1.05
CA CYS A 37 -14.19 -13.72 -0.42
C CYS A 37 -15.36 -13.71 -1.39
N PHE A 38 -16.58 -13.97 -0.92
CA PHE A 38 -17.77 -14.00 -1.78
C PHE A 38 -18.23 -12.60 -2.20
N ASP A 39 -18.24 -11.65 -1.27
CA ASP A 39 -18.61 -10.25 -1.48
C ASP A 39 -17.48 -9.36 -0.94
N ALA A 40 -16.62 -8.90 -1.84
CA ALA A 40 -15.45 -8.11 -1.48
C ALA A 40 -15.12 -7.08 -2.56
N SER A 41 -14.36 -6.07 -2.16
CA SER A 41 -13.88 -5.02 -3.04
C SER A 41 -12.38 -4.75 -2.86
N LEU A 42 -11.74 -4.32 -3.94
CA LEU A 42 -10.42 -3.70 -3.93
C LEU A 42 -10.61 -2.19 -4.01
N VAL A 43 -10.17 -1.49 -2.97
CA VAL A 43 -10.28 -0.02 -2.87
C VAL A 43 -8.91 0.61 -3.13
N ILE A 44 -8.86 1.58 -4.04
CA ILE A 44 -7.67 2.34 -4.42
C ILE A 44 -7.84 3.79 -4.00
N ASP A 45 -6.86 4.34 -3.28
CA ASP A 45 -6.78 5.72 -2.76
C ASP A 45 -8.00 6.21 -1.96
N GLY A 46 -8.88 5.30 -1.54
CA GLY A 46 -10.12 5.60 -0.84
C GLY A 46 -11.25 6.14 -1.73
N GLY A 47 -11.01 6.37 -3.03
CA GLY A 47 -11.98 6.95 -3.96
C GLY A 47 -12.50 5.99 -5.03
N LEU A 48 -11.75 4.93 -5.36
CA LEU A 48 -12.12 3.95 -6.39
C LEU A 48 -12.33 2.58 -5.76
N SER A 49 -13.37 1.87 -6.18
CA SER A 49 -13.70 0.53 -5.68
C SER A 49 -14.03 -0.39 -6.85
N PHE A 50 -13.44 -1.57 -6.84
CA PHE A 50 -13.64 -2.61 -7.84
C PHE A 50 -14.12 -3.89 -7.15
N THR A 51 -15.11 -4.57 -7.73
CA THR A 51 -15.53 -5.90 -7.25
C THR A 51 -14.34 -6.87 -7.27
N PHE A 52 -14.12 -7.56 -6.15
CA PHE A 52 -12.94 -8.40 -5.94
C PHE A 52 -13.31 -9.72 -5.22
N ASN A 53 -14.24 -10.45 -5.82
CA ASN A 53 -14.82 -11.69 -5.27
C ASN A 53 -13.93 -12.93 -5.52
N ASP A 54 -14.33 -14.10 -5.04
CA ASP A 54 -13.54 -15.33 -5.07
C ASP A 54 -13.00 -15.63 -6.48
N GLY A 55 -11.70 -15.91 -6.54
CA GLY A 55 -11.00 -16.20 -7.78
C GLY A 55 -10.40 -14.98 -8.48
N THR A 56 -10.80 -13.75 -8.14
CA THR A 56 -10.16 -12.54 -8.69
C THR A 56 -8.71 -12.43 -8.23
N ARG A 57 -7.89 -11.78 -9.07
CA ARG A 57 -6.47 -11.59 -8.84
C ARG A 57 -6.08 -10.16 -9.13
N ALA A 58 -5.23 -9.59 -8.28
CA ALA A 58 -4.62 -8.29 -8.47
C ALA A 58 -3.11 -8.43 -8.33
N LEU A 59 -2.38 -7.73 -9.20
CA LEU A 59 -0.94 -7.55 -9.12
C LEU A 59 -0.69 -6.05 -9.00
N LEU A 60 -0.09 -5.65 -7.88
CA LEU A 60 0.31 -4.27 -7.63
C LEU A 60 1.81 -4.17 -7.85
N GLU A 61 2.23 -3.25 -8.72
CA GLU A 61 3.61 -2.97 -9.09
C GLU A 61 3.81 -1.47 -9.22
N ILE A 62 5.02 -1.00 -8.94
CA ILE A 62 5.41 0.39 -9.18
C ILE A 62 6.47 0.38 -10.28
N TYR A 63 6.13 0.96 -11.41
CA TYR A 63 7.05 1.26 -12.50
C TYR A 63 7.83 2.54 -12.15
N GLU A 64 9.12 2.61 -12.48
CA GLU A 64 9.99 3.74 -12.09
C GLU A 64 9.53 5.05 -12.72
N GLU A 65 9.03 4.97 -13.95
CA GLU A 65 8.44 6.06 -14.71
C GLU A 65 7.16 6.63 -14.07
N ASP A 66 6.40 5.80 -13.37
CA ASP A 66 5.12 6.15 -12.72
C ASP A 66 5.28 6.38 -11.21
N ALA A 67 6.49 6.22 -10.68
CA ALA A 67 6.73 6.34 -9.24
C ALA A 67 6.49 7.78 -8.76
N LEU A 68 5.63 7.92 -7.76
CA LEU A 68 5.40 9.20 -7.09
C LEU A 68 6.71 9.76 -6.55
N ARG A 69 6.96 11.04 -6.84
CA ARG A 69 8.12 11.78 -6.33
C ARG A 69 7.70 12.71 -5.21
N THR A 70 8.47 12.73 -4.14
CA THR A 70 8.28 13.69 -3.05
C THR A 70 9.17 14.91 -3.31
N VAL A 71 8.57 16.09 -3.39
CA VAL A 71 9.32 17.35 -3.41
C VAL A 71 9.68 17.71 -1.97
N THR A 72 10.97 17.82 -1.69
CA THR A 72 11.48 18.33 -0.41
C THR A 72 11.78 19.81 -0.57
N LEU A 73 11.00 20.67 0.09
CA LEU A 73 11.32 22.09 0.18
C LEU A 73 12.43 22.27 1.22
N GLN A 74 13.52 22.91 0.82
CA GLN A 74 14.52 23.39 1.79
C GLN A 74 13.99 24.70 2.36
N GLU A 75 13.95 24.83 3.68
CA GLU A 75 13.77 26.14 4.31
C GLU A 75 15.05 26.93 4.05
N ASP A 76 14.98 27.95 3.19
CA ASP A 76 16.08 28.91 3.06
C ASP A 76 16.13 29.78 4.33
N PRO A 77 17.26 29.83 5.08
CA PRO A 77 17.39 30.62 6.31
C PRO A 77 17.50 32.13 6.07
N THR A 78 17.33 32.63 4.85
CA THR A 78 17.46 34.06 4.53
C THR A 78 16.29 34.87 5.07
N GLU A 79 16.43 35.23 6.34
CA GLU A 79 16.33 36.61 6.84
C GLU A 79 14.94 37.24 6.80
N VAL A 80 14.28 37.25 7.97
CA VAL A 80 13.70 38.49 8.50
C VAL A 80 13.90 38.52 10.02
N SER A 81 14.91 39.25 10.49
CA SER A 81 14.90 39.77 11.86
C SER A 81 14.96 41.29 11.83
N PHE A 82 13.82 41.94 12.00
CA PHE A 82 13.79 43.33 12.43
C PHE A 82 14.07 43.35 13.93
N LYS A 83 15.21 43.92 14.33
CA LYS A 83 15.41 44.37 15.71
C LYS A 83 15.10 45.87 15.76
N HIS A 84 14.35 46.24 16.79
CA HIS A 84 13.91 47.59 17.14
C HIS A 84 15.05 48.61 17.19
#